data_AF-A0A6V8L8Z2-F1
#
_entry.id   AF-A0A6V8L8Z2-F1
#
_cell.length_a   1.000
_cell.length_b   1.000
_cell.length_c   1.000
_cell.angle_alpha   90.00
_cell.angle_beta   90.00
_cell.angle_gamma   90.00
#
_symmetry.space_group_name_H-M   'P 1'
#
loop_
_entity.id
_entity.type
_entity.pdbx_description
1 polymer ?
#
loop_
_entity_poly.entity_id
_entity_poly.type
_entity_poly.pdbx_seq_one_letter_code
_entity_poly.pdbx_strand_id
1 'polypeptide(L)'
;MVAGTGAKAEVVYTRGVPPVINDRMASAIIAGAAGAALGPDRVVEAEISMGGEDFAFYLDQVPGAMIRLGTGIPGSDVKLDIHQSGFDVDERCIGYGVRVMVHTVLAALSAPLL
;
A
#
# COMPACT_ATOMS: atom_id res chain seq x y z
N MET A 1 -17.71 -35.15 14.48
CA MET A 1 -17.45 -35.54 15.89
C MET A 1 -16.06 -35.00 16.22
N VAL A 2 -15.95 -34.11 17.21
CA VAL A 2 -14.64 -33.69 17.73
C VAL A 2 -14.06 -34.89 18.48
N ALA A 3 -12.85 -35.31 18.10
CA ALA A 3 -12.27 -36.55 18.59
C ALA A 3 -12.17 -36.56 20.13
N GLY A 4 -12.64 -37.62 20.77
CA GLY A 4 -12.55 -37.82 22.22
C GLY A 4 -13.61 -37.12 23.08
N THR A 5 -14.49 -36.27 22.54
CA THR A 5 -15.45 -35.49 23.36
C THR A 5 -16.92 -35.80 23.13
N GLY A 6 -17.27 -36.52 22.05
CA GLY A 6 -18.66 -36.75 21.66
C GLY A 6 -19.40 -35.52 21.10
N ALA A 7 -18.75 -34.36 21.04
CA ALA A 7 -19.34 -33.14 20.48
C ALA A 7 -19.37 -33.13 18.95
N LYS A 8 -20.31 -32.38 18.36
CA LYS A 8 -20.29 -31.99 16.94
C LYS A 8 -19.83 -30.54 16.84
N ALA A 9 -18.94 -30.25 15.90
CA ALA A 9 -18.52 -28.89 15.56
C ALA A 9 -18.77 -28.68 14.07
N GLU A 10 -19.26 -27.50 13.74
CA GLU A 10 -19.40 -27.00 12.37
C GLU A 10 -18.45 -25.81 12.21
N VAL A 11 -17.70 -25.79 11.11
CA VAL A 11 -16.78 -24.69 10.79
C VAL A 11 -17.30 -24.04 9.52
N VAL A 12 -17.72 -22.78 9.65
CA VAL A 12 -18.03 -21.92 8.50
C VAL A 12 -16.86 -20.96 8.34
N TYR A 13 -16.11 -21.13 7.26
CA TYR A 13 -14.99 -20.27 6.92
C TYR A 13 -15.35 -19.36 5.75
N THR A 14 -15.37 -18.05 6.02
CA THR A 14 -15.50 -17.03 4.98
C THR A 14 -14.13 -16.40 4.76
N ARG A 15 -13.59 -16.55 3.55
CA ARG A 15 -12.32 -15.92 3.18
C ARG A 15 -12.49 -14.41 3.15
N GLY A 16 -11.64 -13.70 3.89
CA GLY A 16 -11.58 -12.24 3.88
C GLY A 16 -10.77 -11.69 2.71
N VAL A 17 -10.37 -10.43 2.82
CA VAL A 17 -9.53 -9.72 1.85
C VAL A 17 -8.20 -10.46 1.65
N PRO A 18 -7.73 -10.68 0.40
CA PRO A 18 -6.41 -11.24 0.14
C PRO A 18 -5.29 -10.28 0.58
N PRO A 19 -4.03 -10.73 0.68
CA PRO A 19 -2.92 -9.82 0.94
C PRO A 19 -2.70 -8.87 -0.24
N VAL A 20 -2.30 -7.63 0.03
CA VAL A 20 -1.78 -6.72 -1.00
C VAL A 20 -0.43 -7.25 -1.47
N ILE A 21 -0.37 -7.75 -2.70
CA ILE A 21 0.86 -8.21 -3.34
C ILE A 21 1.18 -7.27 -4.50
N ASN A 22 2.21 -6.44 -4.33
CA ASN A 22 2.65 -5.54 -5.39
C ASN A 22 3.42 -6.32 -6.46
N ASP A 23 3.06 -6.09 -7.73
CA ASP A 23 3.83 -6.58 -8.87
C ASP A 23 5.21 -5.90 -8.92
N ARG A 24 6.24 -6.65 -9.33
CA ARG A 24 7.62 -6.14 -9.36
C ARG A 24 7.81 -5.01 -10.35
N MET A 25 7.22 -5.10 -11.54
CA MET A 25 7.38 -4.08 -12.59
C MET A 25 6.59 -2.82 -12.23
N ALA A 26 5.35 -2.98 -11.78
CA ALA A 26 4.54 -1.85 -11.30
C ALA A 26 5.23 -1.12 -10.13
N SER A 27 5.79 -1.88 -9.17
CA SER A 27 6.56 -1.31 -8.06
C SER A 27 7.77 -0.53 -8.55
N ALA A 28 8.52 -1.08 -9.52
CA ALA A 28 9.70 -0.41 -10.07
C ALA A 28 9.34 0.88 -10.80
N ILE A 29 8.22 0.92 -11.54
CA ILE A 29 7.72 2.12 -12.22
C ILE A 29 7.38 3.20 -11.19
N ILE A 30 6.58 2.87 -10.17
CA ILE A 30 6.19 3.85 -9.15
C ILE A 30 7.41 4.33 -8.36
N ALA A 31 8.34 3.45 -7.99
CA ALA A 31 9.57 3.82 -7.28
C ALA A 31 10.45 4.75 -8.12
N GLY A 32 10.67 4.45 -9.40
CA GLY A 32 11.41 5.30 -10.31
C GLY A 32 10.76 6.67 -10.52
N ALA A 33 9.43 6.69 -10.70
CA ALA A 33 8.65 7.92 -10.81
C ALA A 33 8.71 8.77 -9.53
N ALA A 34 8.61 8.15 -8.36
CA ALA A 34 8.74 8.84 -7.07
C ALA A 34 10.14 9.41 -6.88
N GLY A 35 11.19 8.66 -7.26
CA GLY A 35 12.57 9.14 -7.24
C GLY A 35 12.80 10.32 -8.18
N ALA A 36 12.23 10.29 -9.38
CA ALA A 36 12.28 11.42 -10.31
C ALA A 36 11.49 12.64 -9.79
N ALA A 37 10.33 12.40 -9.18
CA ALA A 37 9.45 13.45 -8.71
C ALA A 37 9.98 14.15 -7.45
N LEU A 38 10.54 13.41 -6.49
CA LEU A 38 10.84 13.90 -5.14
C LEU A 38 12.32 13.76 -4.73
N GLY A 39 13.13 13.10 -5.56
CA GLY A 39 14.52 12.73 -5.26
C GLY A 39 14.63 11.26 -4.79
N PRO A 40 15.73 10.56 -5.13
CA PRO A 40 15.89 9.13 -4.83
C PRO A 40 15.88 8.83 -3.33
N ASP A 41 16.41 9.73 -2.50
CA ASP A 41 16.46 9.59 -1.04
C ASP A 41 15.08 9.67 -0.36
N ARG A 42 14.02 9.97 -1.13
CA ARG A 42 12.63 10.02 -0.65
C ARG A 42 11.86 8.72 -0.92
N VAL A 43 12.51 7.74 -1.55
CA VAL A 43 11.95 6.41 -1.79
C VAL A 43 12.58 5.44 -0.80
N VAL A 44 11.74 4.82 0.03
CA VAL A 44 12.15 3.87 1.05
C VAL A 44 11.33 2.60 0.95
N GLU A 45 11.90 1.48 1.41
CA GLU A 45 11.15 0.24 1.53
C GLU A 45 10.11 0.37 2.63
N ALA A 46 8.86 0.03 2.31
CA ALA A 46 7.78 0.07 3.27
C ALA A 46 7.81 -1.19 4.13
N GLU A 47 7.66 -1.03 5.45
CA GLU A 47 7.42 -2.15 6.34
C GLU A 47 6.10 -2.86 6.01
N ILE A 48 6.11 -4.20 6.14
CA ILE A 48 4.92 -5.03 5.95
C ILE A 48 3.89 -4.68 7.03
N SER A 49 2.65 -4.44 6.60
CA SER A 49 1.50 -4.21 7.49
C SER A 49 0.73 -5.52 7.71
N MET A 50 0.24 -5.72 8.93
CA MET A 50 -0.71 -6.80 9.26
C MET A 50 -2.17 -6.40 9.06
N GLY A 51 -2.44 -5.15 8.64
CA GLY A 51 -3.79 -4.66 8.33
C GLY A 51 -4.34 -5.25 7.02
N GLY A 52 -5.67 -5.33 6.91
CA GLY A 52 -6.36 -5.68 5.68
C GLY A 52 -6.65 -4.45 4.81
N GLU A 53 -6.46 -4.57 3.50
CA GLU A 53 -6.60 -3.47 2.54
C GLU A 53 -7.28 -3.99 1.26
N ASP A 54 -8.44 -3.42 0.92
CA ASP A 54 -9.29 -3.93 -0.15
C ASP A 54 -8.73 -3.67 -1.55
N PHE A 55 -7.72 -2.79 -1.66
CA PHE A 55 -6.95 -2.62 -2.89
C PHE A 55 -6.35 -3.95 -3.40
N ALA A 56 -6.13 -4.91 -2.51
CA ALA A 56 -5.71 -6.27 -2.85
C ALA A 56 -6.64 -6.96 -3.86
N PHE A 57 -7.94 -6.65 -3.86
CA PHE A 57 -8.87 -7.22 -4.85
C PHE A 57 -8.59 -6.72 -6.27
N TYR A 58 -8.08 -5.50 -6.45
CA TYR A 58 -7.62 -5.05 -7.77
C TYR A 58 -6.34 -5.79 -8.19
N LEU A 59 -5.41 -5.98 -7.25
CA LEU A 59 -4.13 -6.64 -7.50
C LEU A 59 -4.27 -8.14 -7.79
N ASP A 60 -5.35 -8.77 -7.32
CA ASP A 60 -5.72 -10.14 -7.71
C ASP A 60 -6.16 -10.25 -9.19
N GLN A 61 -6.51 -9.13 -9.84
CA GLN A 61 -7.02 -9.10 -11.22
C GLN A 61 -6.01 -8.56 -12.23
N VAL A 62 -5.22 -7.55 -11.84
CA VAL A 62 -4.28 -6.89 -12.74
C VAL A 62 -2.95 -6.60 -12.04
N PRO A 63 -1.81 -6.65 -12.74
CA PRO A 63 -0.54 -6.18 -12.20
C PRO A 63 -0.66 -4.72 -11.75
N GLY A 64 -0.28 -4.47 -10.51
CA GLY A 64 -0.34 -3.14 -9.92
C GLY A 64 0.51 -3.06 -8.67
N ALA A 65 0.63 -1.85 -8.14
CA ALA A 65 1.34 -1.63 -6.89
C ALA A 65 0.68 -0.51 -6.09
N MET A 66 0.61 -0.71 -4.78
CA MET A 66 0.18 0.27 -3.80
C MET A 66 1.39 0.73 -3.00
N ILE A 67 1.52 2.04 -2.79
CA ILE A 67 2.58 2.64 -1.97
C ILE A 67 1.99 3.32 -0.75
N ARG A 68 2.80 3.45 0.31
CA ARG A 68 2.50 4.31 1.45
C ARG A 68 3.09 5.69 1.20
N LEU A 69 2.27 6.73 1.31
CA LEU A 69 2.71 8.12 1.27
C LEU A 69 3.03 8.59 2.69
N GLY A 70 4.21 9.18 2.88
CA GLY A 70 4.56 9.81 4.16
C GLY A 70 3.66 11.02 4.43
N THR A 71 2.91 10.97 5.54
CA THR A 71 1.99 12.04 5.97
C THR A 71 2.42 12.74 7.25
N GLY A 72 3.50 12.28 7.89
CA GLY A 72 4.03 12.87 9.12
C GLY A 72 4.69 14.22 8.90
N ILE A 73 4.77 15.02 9.96
CA ILE A 73 5.42 16.34 9.95
C ILE A 73 6.95 16.15 9.88
N PRO A 74 7.65 16.71 8.88
CA PRO A 74 9.11 16.63 8.78
C PRO A 74 9.82 17.11 10.04
N GLY A 75 10.74 16.28 10.55
CA GLY A 75 11.52 16.58 11.77
C GLY A 75 10.77 16.31 13.08
N SER A 76 9.53 15.83 13.02
CA SER A 76 8.79 15.37 14.19
C SER A 76 8.96 13.87 14.40
N ASP A 77 9.14 13.46 15.66
CA ASP A 77 9.13 12.05 16.06
C ASP A 77 7.70 11.56 16.39
N VAL A 78 6.70 12.44 16.33
CA VAL A 78 5.30 12.08 16.58
C VAL A 78 4.79 11.19 15.46
N LYS A 79 4.46 9.94 15.79
CA LYS A 79 3.84 8.98 14.89
C LYS A 79 2.38 8.79 15.27
N LEU A 80 1.48 9.14 14.35
CA LEU A 80 0.05 8.95 14.54
C LEU A 80 -0.43 7.74 13.73
N ASP A 81 -0.90 6.70 14.43
CA ASP A 81 -1.69 5.59 13.85
C ASP A 81 -2.95 6.09 13.12
N ILE A 82 -3.26 5.45 11.99
CA ILE A 82 -4.33 5.83 11.05
C ILE A 82 -5.76 5.70 11.62
N HIS A 83 -5.95 4.96 12.71
CA HIS A 83 -7.27 4.76 13.33
C HIS A 83 -7.45 5.47 14.66
N GLN A 84 -6.46 6.25 15.11
CA GLN A 84 -6.60 7.00 16.35
C GLN A 84 -7.47 8.25 16.17
N SER A 85 -8.15 8.69 17.24
CA SER A 85 -9.07 9.84 17.20
C SER A 85 -8.39 11.17 16.87
N GLY A 86 -7.12 11.34 17.23
CA GLY A 86 -6.32 12.52 16.95
C GLY A 86 -5.45 12.41 15.70
N PHE A 87 -5.74 11.45 14.79
CA PHE A 87 -5.00 11.33 13.55
C PHE A 87 -5.10 12.63 12.74
N ASP A 88 -3.95 13.13 12.32
CA ASP A 88 -3.81 14.32 11.50
C ASP A 88 -2.60 14.15 10.55
N VAL A 89 -2.57 14.92 9.48
CA VAL A 89 -1.56 14.82 8.43
C VAL A 89 -0.95 16.18 8.11
N ASP A 90 0.32 16.17 7.73
CA ASP A 90 0.93 17.32 7.07
C ASP A 90 0.39 17.42 5.63
N GLU A 91 -0.50 18.38 5.37
CA GLU A 91 -1.18 18.56 4.07
C GLU A 91 -0.22 18.77 2.89
N ARG A 92 1.06 19.11 3.13
CA ARG A 92 2.09 19.11 2.08
C ARG A 92 2.22 17.74 1.40
N CYS A 93 1.83 16.65 2.08
CA CYS A 93 1.78 15.31 1.53
C CYS A 93 0.89 15.23 0.28
N ILE A 94 -0.18 16.02 0.19
CA ILE A 94 -1.08 16.03 -0.97
C ILE A 94 -0.30 16.42 -2.23
N GLY A 95 0.51 17.48 -2.16
CA GLY A 95 1.36 17.91 -3.26
C GLY A 95 2.41 16.87 -3.66
N TYR A 96 2.99 16.16 -2.69
CA TYR A 96 3.91 15.06 -2.98
C TYR A 96 3.20 13.88 -3.66
N GLY A 97 2.03 13.48 -3.16
CA GLY A 97 1.22 12.42 -3.74
C GLY A 97 0.82 12.72 -5.18
N VAL A 98 0.33 13.92 -5.47
CA VAL A 98 -0.01 14.34 -6.83
C VAL A 98 1.21 14.28 -7.74
N ARG A 99 2.36 14.80 -7.30
CA ARG A 99 3.61 14.75 -8.09
C ARG A 99 4.01 13.32 -8.43
N VAL A 100 4.00 12.42 -7.44
CA VAL A 100 4.33 11.00 -7.65
C VAL A 100 3.35 10.37 -8.64
N MET A 101 2.04 10.55 -8.45
CA MET A 101 1.03 9.96 -9.34
C MET A 101 1.16 10.45 -10.79
N VAL A 102 1.39 11.75 -11.00
CA VAL A 102 1.62 12.32 -12.34
C VAL A 102 2.85 11.72 -12.99
N HIS A 103 3.98 11.63 -12.27
CA HIS A 103 5.20 11.03 -12.81
C HIS A 103 5.00 9.54 -13.10
N THR A 104 4.27 8.81 -12.25
CA THR A 104 3.95 7.40 -12.44
C THR A 104 3.15 7.19 -13.72
N VAL A 105 2.11 7.99 -13.96
CA VAL A 105 1.31 7.89 -15.19
C VAL A 105 2.17 8.17 -16.42
N LEU A 106 2.99 9.23 -16.41
CA LEU A 106 3.87 9.55 -17.53
C LEU A 106 4.91 8.44 -17.79
N ALA A 107 5.48 7.86 -16.74
CA ALA A 107 6.43 6.77 -16.84
C ALA A 107 5.76 5.49 -17.38
N ALA A 108 4.58 5.14 -16.87
CA ALA A 108 3.83 3.97 -17.29
C ALA A 108 3.40 4.05 -18.77
N LEU A 109 2.98 5.24 -19.23
CA LEU A 109 2.61 5.45 -20.63
C LEU A 109 3.80 5.47 -21.60
N SER A 110 5.00 5.74 -21.09
CA SER A 110 6.24 5.75 -21.88
C SER A 110 6.92 4.38 -21.92
N ALA A 111 6.56 3.48 -20.99
CA ALA A 111 6.98 2.10 -21.03
C ALA A 111 6.24 1.37 -22.17
N PRO A 112 6.90 0.47 -22.92
CA PRO A 112 6.19 -0.41 -23.85
C PRO A 112 5.08 -1.14 -23.08
N LEU A 113 3.87 -1.14 -23.64
CA LEU A 113 2.73 -1.88 -23.06
C LEU A 113 3.18 -3.31 -22.76
N LEU A 114 2.90 -3.75 -21.52
CA LEU A 114 3.05 -5.14 -21.08
C LEU A 114 2.27 -6.08 -21.99
#